data_AF-A0A1H7XLW9-F1
#
_entry.id   AF-A0A1H7XLW9-F1
#
_cell.length_a   1.000
_cell.length_b   1.000
_cell.length_c   1.000
_cell.angle_alpha   90.00
_cell.angle_beta   90.00
_cell.angle_gamma   90.00
#
_symmetry.space_group_name_H-M   'P 1'
#
loop_
_entity.id
_entity.type
_entity.pdbx_description
1 polymer ?
#
loop_
_entity_poly.entity_id
_entity_poly.type
_entity_poly.pdbx_seq_one_letter_code
_entity_poly.pdbx_strand_id
1 'polypeptide(L)'
;MILELNEKKYMAPPAKAKLFRKALVITKEYDLDNLTADTLDEVLFFVCEVFNNQFSLEDIYEYVDGRDLVKLVIDSIKHVVGQTTGEEDSKKK
;
A
#
# COMPACT_ATOMS: atom_id res chain seq x y z
N MET A 1 0.49 1.86 -9.30
CA MET A 1 0.51 2.82 -8.19
C MET A 1 1.91 3.37 -8.04
N ILE A 2 2.07 4.68 -7.87
CA ILE A 2 3.35 5.34 -7.61
C ILE A 2 3.26 6.00 -6.25
N LEU A 3 4.26 5.76 -5.40
CA LEU A 3 4.42 6.43 -4.11
C LEU A 3 5.69 7.28 -4.17
N GLU A 4 5.61 8.53 -3.74
CA GLU A 4 6.78 9.40 -3.60
C GLU A 4 7.18 9.47 -2.13
N LEU A 5 8.42 9.07 -1.81
CA LEU A 5 9.02 9.19 -0.48
C LEU A 5 10.38 9.84 -0.65
N ASN A 6 10.69 10.87 0.15
CA ASN A 6 11.99 11.54 0.14
C ASN A 6 12.47 11.94 -1.27
N GLU A 7 11.60 12.58 -2.05
CA GLU A 7 11.86 12.98 -3.45
C GLU A 7 12.15 11.82 -4.42
N LYS A 8 11.96 10.56 -4.00
CA LYS A 8 12.10 9.35 -4.81
C LYS A 8 10.74 8.74 -5.09
N LYS A 9 10.55 8.28 -6.33
CA LYS A 9 9.33 7.61 -6.78
C LYS A 9 9.53 6.10 -6.76
N TYR A 10 8.64 5.42 -6.04
CA TYR A 10 8.56 3.98 -5.93
C TYR A 10 7.35 3.49 -6.71
N MET A 11 7.56 2.51 -7.57
CA MET A 11 6.50 1.91 -8.37
C MET A 11 6.11 0.56 -7.79
N ALA A 12 4.82 0.36 -7.55
CA ALA A 12 4.31 -0.94 -7.11
C ALA A 12 4.32 -1.91 -8.31
N PRO A 13 4.95 -3.09 -8.19
CA PRO A 13 4.85 -4.14 -9.22
C PRO A 13 3.43 -4.73 -9.29
N PRO A 14 3.13 -5.55 -10.31
CA PRO A 14 1.85 -6.25 -10.40
C PRO A 14 1.54 -7.04 -9.13
N ALA A 15 0.37 -6.77 -8.54
CA ALA A 15 -0.04 -7.41 -7.29
C ALA A 15 -0.14 -8.93 -7.48
N LYS A 16 0.55 -9.69 -6.63
CA LYS A 16 0.50 -11.15 -6.62
C LYS A 16 -0.72 -11.63 -5.82
N ALA A 17 -1.23 -12.82 -6.13
CA ALA A 17 -2.35 -13.44 -5.39
C ALA A 17 -2.13 -13.53 -3.86
N LYS A 18 -0.87 -13.60 -3.40
CA LYS A 18 -0.51 -13.52 -1.98
C LYS A 18 -0.90 -12.18 -1.35
N LEU A 19 -0.62 -11.07 -2.03
CA LEU A 19 -1.01 -9.73 -1.58
C LEU A 19 -2.51 -9.57 -1.60
N PHE A 20 -3.19 -10.10 -2.62
CA PHE A 20 -4.65 -10.10 -2.70
C PHE A 20 -5.29 -10.76 -1.47
N ARG A 21 -4.81 -11.96 -1.10
CA ARG A 21 -5.27 -12.64 0.13
C ARG A 21 -5.04 -11.79 1.38
N LYS A 22 -3.86 -11.17 1.51
CA LYS A 22 -3.55 -10.29 2.66
C LYS A 22 -4.46 -9.06 2.70
N ALA A 23 -4.71 -8.42 1.55
CA ALA A 23 -5.61 -7.29 1.44
C ALA A 23 -7.02 -7.65 1.93
N LEU A 24 -7.55 -8.81 1.54
CA LEU A 24 -8.85 -9.29 2.02
C LEU A 24 -8.89 -9.51 3.53
N VAL A 25 -7.82 -10.07 4.10
CA VAL A 25 -7.69 -10.24 5.56
C VAL A 25 -7.71 -8.87 6.23
N ILE A 26 -6.91 -7.93 5.74
CA ILE A 26 -6.83 -6.59 6.32
C ILE A 26 -8.18 -5.88 6.29
N THR A 27 -8.87 -5.89 5.15
CA THR A 27 -10.20 -5.28 5.02
C THR A 27 -11.29 -5.94 5.85
N LYS A 28 -11.06 -7.17 6.32
CA LYS A 28 -12.03 -7.92 7.13
C LYS A 28 -11.75 -7.79 8.62
N GLU A 29 -10.48 -7.76 9.02
CA GLU A 29 -10.06 -7.76 10.42
C GLU A 29 -9.88 -6.34 10.97
N TYR A 30 -9.52 -5.36 10.14
CA TYR A 30 -9.24 -4.00 10.60
C TYR A 30 -10.25 -2.99 10.03
N ASP A 31 -10.65 -2.07 10.91
CA ASP A 31 -11.43 -0.89 10.54
C ASP A 31 -10.46 0.19 10.03
N LEU A 32 -10.36 0.31 8.70
CA LEU A 32 -9.42 1.25 8.06
C LEU A 32 -9.78 2.72 8.33
N ASP A 33 -11.02 3.00 8.71
CA ASP A 33 -11.48 4.34 9.11
C ASP A 33 -11.07 4.68 10.56
N ASN A 34 -10.87 3.68 11.42
CA ASN A 34 -10.46 3.84 12.82
C ASN A 34 -9.21 3.01 13.15
N LEU A 35 -8.08 3.35 12.54
CA LEU A 35 -6.81 2.70 12.83
C LEU A 35 -6.27 3.09 14.22
N THR A 36 -5.92 2.08 15.00
CA THR A 36 -5.12 2.23 16.24
C THR A 36 -3.63 2.11 15.94
N ALA A 37 -2.77 2.55 16.87
CA ALA A 37 -1.31 2.45 16.71
C ALA A 37 -0.85 1.01 16.39
N ASP A 38 -1.36 0.02 17.13
CA ASP A 38 -1.02 -1.39 16.94
C ASP A 38 -1.37 -1.90 15.52
N THR A 39 -2.55 -1.51 15.05
CA THR A 39 -3.04 -1.90 13.71
C THR A 39 -2.39 -1.12 12.59
N LEU A 40 -1.92 0.10 12.86
CA LEU A 40 -1.30 0.94 11.86
C LEU A 40 -0.02 0.29 11.34
N ASP A 41 0.82 -0.24 12.24
CA ASP A 41 2.08 -0.86 11.84
C ASP A 41 1.89 -2.09 10.93
N GLU A 42 0.91 -2.96 11.24
CA GLU A 42 0.61 -4.13 10.40
C GLU A 42 0.13 -3.73 9.00
N VAL A 43 -0.66 -2.68 8.94
CA VAL A 43 -1.23 -2.18 7.69
C VAL A 43 -0.16 -1.44 6.87
N LEU A 44 0.74 -0.69 7.50
CA LEU A 44 1.89 -0.08 6.83
C LEU A 44 2.90 -1.13 6.35
N PHE A 45 3.08 -2.22 7.10
CA PHE A 45 3.90 -3.35 6.64
C PHE A 45 3.33 -3.97 5.35
N PHE A 46 2.00 -4.07 5.24
CA PHE A 46 1.36 -4.47 3.99
C PHE A 46 1.65 -3.48 2.86
N VAL A 47 1.62 -2.16 3.10
CA VAL A 47 2.01 -1.16 2.09
C VAL A 47 3.45 -1.43 1.62
N CYS A 48 4.41 -1.63 2.52
CA CYS A 48 5.78 -1.98 2.14
C CYS A 48 5.82 -3.24 1.23
N GLU A 49 5.06 -4.28 1.57
CA GLU A 49 4.98 -5.50 0.75
C GLU A 49 4.35 -5.27 -0.63
N VAL A 50 3.37 -4.37 -0.76
CA VAL A 50 2.79 -3.96 -2.05
C VAL A 50 3.87 -3.37 -2.95
N PHE A 51 4.79 -2.61 -2.38
CA PHE A 51 5.93 -2.04 -3.09
C PHE A 51 7.17 -2.96 -3.12
N ASN A 52 7.01 -4.26 -2.83
CA ASN A 52 8.11 -5.23 -2.83
C ASN A 52 9.25 -4.91 -1.83
N ASN A 53 8.91 -4.28 -0.71
CA ASN A 53 9.84 -3.84 0.34
C ASN A 53 10.97 -2.94 -0.20
N GLN A 54 10.66 -2.07 -1.17
CA GLN A 54 11.61 -1.07 -1.67
C GLN A 54 11.92 0.04 -0.64
N PHE A 55 11.10 0.16 0.39
CA PHE A 55 11.24 1.05 1.53
C PHE A 55 10.72 0.35 2.80
N SER A 56 11.04 0.93 3.95
CA SER A 56 10.63 0.43 5.26
C SER A 56 9.47 1.23 5.83
N LEU A 57 8.87 0.70 6.90
CA LEU A 57 7.81 1.37 7.65
C LEU A 57 8.30 2.66 8.31
N GLU A 58 9.58 2.72 8.68
CA GLU A 58 10.25 3.95 9.15
C GLU A 58 10.25 5.06 8.08
N ASP A 59 10.53 4.72 6.81
CA ASP A 59 10.48 5.68 5.71
C ASP A 59 9.07 6.23 5.51
N ILE A 60 8.04 5.41 5.73
CA ILE A 60 6.65 5.88 5.66
C ILE A 60 6.39 6.90 6.78
N TYR A 61 6.77 6.61 8.02
CA TYR A 61 6.55 7.54 9.14
C TYR A 61 7.33 8.86 9.00
N GLU A 62 8.50 8.83 8.38
CA GLU A 62 9.33 10.02 8.21
C GLU A 62 8.89 10.89 7.02
N TYR A 63 8.48 10.26 5.90
CA TYR A 63 8.26 10.97 4.63
C TYR A 63 6.80 11.10 4.18
N VAL A 64 5.85 10.37 4.79
CA VAL A 64 4.42 10.48 4.46
C VAL A 64 3.73 11.40 5.46
N ASP A 65 2.94 12.35 4.96
CA ASP A 65 2.11 13.20 5.82
C ASP A 65 1.08 12.32 6.56
N GLY A 66 0.98 12.49 7.88
CA GLY A 66 0.10 11.65 8.70
C GLY A 66 -1.36 11.65 8.26
N ARG A 67 -1.81 12.72 7.58
CA ARG A 67 -3.17 12.83 7.02
C ARG A 67 -3.38 11.98 5.76
N ASP A 68 -2.30 11.67 5.04
CA ASP A 68 -2.34 10.86 3.83
C ASP A 68 -2.07 9.37 4.10
N LEU A 69 -1.65 8.97 5.32
CA LEU A 69 -1.38 7.57 5.68
C LEU A 69 -2.60 6.65 5.43
N VAL A 70 -3.77 7.02 5.95
CA VAL A 70 -4.99 6.23 5.79
C VAL A 70 -5.35 6.10 4.31
N LYS A 71 -5.21 7.19 3.56
CA LYS A 71 -5.46 7.22 2.12
C LYS A 71 -4.48 6.32 1.36
N LEU A 72 -3.20 6.36 1.70
CA LEU A 72 -2.15 5.52 1.11
C LEU A 72 -2.45 4.04 1.30
N VAL A 73 -2.88 3.66 2.49
CA VAL A 73 -3.30 2.29 2.82
C VAL A 73 -4.48 1.86 1.95
N ILE A 74 -5.54 2.66 1.92
CA ILE A 74 -6.75 2.35 1.14
C ILE A 74 -6.42 2.23 -0.35
N ASP A 75 -5.57 3.12 -0.87
CA ASP A 75 -5.12 3.08 -2.26
C ASP A 75 -4.32 1.81 -2.54
N SER A 76 -3.43 1.41 -1.62
CA SER A 76 -2.64 0.16 -1.73
C SER A 76 -3.56 -1.07 -1.75
N ILE A 77 -4.59 -1.10 -0.91
CA ILE A 77 -5.59 -2.18 -0.88
C ILE A 77 -6.39 -2.20 -2.18
N LYS A 78 -6.87 -1.05 -2.66
CA LYS A 78 -7.61 -0.94 -3.92
C LYS A 78 -6.78 -1.36 -5.12
N HIS A 79 -5.50 -0.97 -5.14
CA HIS A 79 -4.54 -1.36 -6.17
C HIS A 79 -4.37 -2.87 -6.23
N VAL A 80 -4.31 -3.53 -5.07
CA VAL A 80 -4.15 -4.98 -4.96
C VAL A 80 -5.44 -5.74 -5.27
N VAL A 81 -6.58 -5.29 -4.75
CA VAL A 81 -7.89 -5.96 -4.91
C VAL A 81 -8.48 -5.72 -6.30
N GLY A 82 -7.92 -4.79 -7.08
CA GLY A 82 -8.31 -4.57 -8.46
C GLY A 82 -9.55 -3.69 -8.60
N GLN A 83 -9.71 -2.67 -7.74
CA GLN A 83 -10.48 -1.50 -8.17
C GLN A 83 -9.62 -0.73 -9.15
N THR A 84 -9.67 -1.17 -10.41
CA THR A 84 -8.98 -0.59 -11.53
C THR A 84 -9.59 0.78 -11.82
N THR A 85 -9.02 1.86 -11.26
CA THR A 85 -8.88 3.05 -12.09
C THR A 85 -7.86 2.66 -13.15
N GLY A 86 -8.38 2.32 -14.33
CA GLY A 86 -7.57 1.82 -15.43
C GLY A 86 -6.52 2.86 -15.80
N GLU A 87 -5.25 2.49 -15.63
CA GLU A 87 -4.15 3.02 -16.42
C GLU A 87 -3.23 1.84 -16.71
N GLU A 88 -3.24 1.48 -17.98
CA GLU A 88 -2.34 0.54 -18.62
C GLU A 88 -0.89 0.99 -18.41
N ASP A 89 0.01 0.07 -18.08
CA ASP A 89 1.35 0.14 -18.67
C ASP A 89 1.71 -1.24 -19.24
N SER A 90 1.58 -1.31 -20.55
CA SER A 90 2.21 -2.30 -21.40
C SER A 90 3.74 -2.19 -21.28
N LYS A 91 4.42 -3.26 -20.84
CA LYS A 91 5.44 -3.92 -21.68
C LYS A 91 6.11 -5.15 -21.06
N LYS A 92 6.49 -6.00 -22.02
CA LYS A 92 7.38 -7.18 -22.01
C LYS A 92 6.67 -8.49 -21.66
N LYS A 93 6.47 -9.40 -22.62
CA LYS A 93 7.29 -9.72 -23.80
C LYS A 93 6.49 -10.52 -24.81
#